data_AF-A0ABD1AG93-F1
#
_entry.id   AF-A0ABD1AG93-F1
#
_cell.length_a   1.000
_cell.length_b   1.000
_cell.length_c   1.000
_cell.angle_alpha   90.00
_cell.angle_beta   90.00
_cell.angle_gamma   90.00
#
_symmetry.space_group_name_H-M   'P 1'
#
loop_
_entity.id
_entity.type
_entity.pdbx_description
1 polymer ?
#
loop_
_entity_poly.entity_id
_entity_poly.type
_entity_poly.pdbx_seq_one_letter_code
_entity_poly.pdbx_strand_id
1 'polypeptide(L)'
;MGLSDKDIVALAGAHTLGRAHLERSGFDGPWTRDPLKFDNSYFVELLKEEESEGLQLSMDKTFLDVPEFRNYIELYAKDEDAFFIDYAESHKKLSELGFTPESSVTKPIITLEYVHSREWNMNLEIRLSSLGVAIAAAFVAISFLNNIRKRMK
;
A
#
# COMPACT_ATOMS: atom_id res chain seq x y z
N MET A 1 5.55 17.99 9.53
CA MET A 1 5.05 17.35 8.30
C MET A 1 3.52 17.35 8.19
N GLY A 2 2.76 17.60 9.28
CA GLY A 2 1.29 17.60 9.20
C GLY A 2 0.68 16.19 9.06
N LEU A 3 1.44 15.16 9.43
CA LEU A 3 1.04 13.76 9.44
C LEU A 3 0.49 13.40 10.82
N SER A 4 -0.49 12.51 10.84
CA SER A 4 -1.09 12.00 12.08
C SER A 4 -0.25 10.88 12.72
N ASP A 5 -0.56 10.53 13.96
CA ASP A 5 0.06 9.42 14.68
C ASP A 5 -0.04 8.09 13.91
N LYS A 6 -1.21 7.83 13.29
CA LYS A 6 -1.42 6.69 12.41
C LYS A 6 -0.46 6.69 11.22
N ASP A 7 -0.28 7.86 10.61
CA ASP A 7 0.62 8.01 9.46
C ASP A 7 2.07 7.74 9.85
N ILE A 8 2.50 8.20 11.04
CA ILE A 8 3.85 7.97 11.56
C ILE A 8 4.11 6.46 11.72
N VAL A 9 3.21 5.74 12.40
CA VAL A 9 3.38 4.30 12.64
C VAL A 9 3.30 3.50 11.34
N ALA A 10 2.35 3.82 10.46
CA ALA A 10 2.24 3.15 9.17
C ALA A 10 3.53 3.34 8.34
N LEU A 11 4.04 4.57 8.23
CA LEU A 11 5.27 4.86 7.48
C LEU A 11 6.51 4.17 8.06
N ALA A 12 6.60 4.03 9.39
CA ALA A 12 7.69 3.28 10.03
C ALA A 12 7.73 1.81 9.58
N GLY A 13 6.57 1.24 9.25
CA GLY A 13 6.46 -0.09 8.64
C GLY A 13 7.26 -0.28 7.34
N ALA A 14 7.72 0.80 6.70
CA ALA A 14 8.64 0.72 5.56
C ALA A 14 9.95 -0.02 5.90
N HIS A 15 10.37 -0.03 7.17
CA HIS A 15 11.53 -0.81 7.63
C HIS A 15 11.34 -2.32 7.50
N THR A 16 10.14 -2.82 7.17
CA THR A 16 9.98 -4.21 6.73
C THR A 16 10.88 -4.56 5.53
N LEU A 17 11.22 -3.55 4.71
CA LEU A 17 12.19 -3.66 3.62
C LEU A 17 13.57 -3.14 4.01
N GLY A 18 14.58 -3.81 3.46
CA GLY A 18 15.96 -3.39 3.49
C GLY A 18 16.66 -3.67 4.81
N ARG A 19 17.72 -2.90 5.06
CA ARG A 19 18.59 -3.06 6.22
C ARG A 19 19.34 -1.78 6.53
N ALA A 20 19.82 -1.66 7.76
CA ALA A 20 20.82 -0.68 8.12
C ALA A 20 22.21 -1.12 7.64
N HIS A 21 23.09 -0.13 7.53
CA HIS A 21 24.45 -0.25 7.04
C HIS A 21 25.39 0.56 7.92
N LEU A 22 26.39 -0.08 8.53
CA LEU A 22 27.27 0.52 9.52
C LEU A 22 27.95 1.80 8.99
N GLU A 23 28.38 1.77 7.73
CA GLU A 23 29.06 2.87 7.05
C GLU A 23 28.15 4.06 6.71
N ARG A 24 26.82 3.89 6.79
CA ARG A 24 25.84 4.93 6.45
C ARG A 24 25.20 5.54 7.69
N SER A 25 24.74 4.71 8.61
CA SER A 25 23.95 5.15 9.77
C SER A 25 24.59 4.80 11.12
N GLY A 26 25.65 4.00 11.15
CA GLY A 26 26.22 3.48 12.39
C GLY A 26 25.50 2.25 12.97
N PHE A 27 24.46 1.75 12.30
CA PHE A 27 23.72 0.52 12.65
C PHE A 27 23.88 -0.52 11.54
N ASP A 28 23.80 -1.80 11.86
CA ASP A 28 23.89 -2.89 10.88
C ASP A 28 22.79 -3.94 11.10
N GLY A 29 22.28 -4.47 9.98
CA GLY A 29 21.32 -5.58 9.95
C GLY A 29 19.92 -5.20 9.44
N PRO A 30 19.15 -6.18 8.97
CA PRO A 30 17.75 -5.98 8.57
C PRO A 30 16.82 -5.95 9.79
N TRP A 31 15.67 -5.29 9.67
CA TRP A 31 14.61 -5.34 10.69
C TRP A 31 13.79 -6.63 10.64
N THR A 32 13.76 -7.31 9.48
CA THR A 32 12.96 -8.52 9.25
C THR A 32 13.82 -9.64 8.66
N ARG A 33 13.32 -10.88 8.73
CA ARG A 33 14.01 -12.05 8.17
C ARG A 33 14.06 -12.06 6.64
N ASP A 34 13.05 -11.49 5.99
CA ASP A 34 12.98 -11.35 4.53
C ASP A 34 12.94 -9.87 4.13
N PRO A 35 14.10 -9.18 4.07
CA PRO A 35 14.16 -7.74 3.85
C PRO A 35 13.81 -7.31 2.42
N LEU A 36 13.44 -8.24 1.54
CA LEU A 36 13.01 -7.93 0.17
C LEU A 36 11.51 -8.10 -0.03
N LYS A 37 10.78 -8.50 1.01
CA LYS A 37 9.32 -8.68 1.00
C LYS A 37 8.66 -7.52 1.72
N PHE A 38 7.71 -6.86 1.05
CA PHE A 38 6.88 -5.85 1.69
C PHE A 38 5.67 -6.53 2.34
N ASP A 39 5.69 -6.61 3.66
CA ASP A 39 4.67 -7.27 4.49
C ASP A 39 4.64 -6.64 5.90
N ASN A 40 3.80 -7.13 6.80
CA ASN A 40 3.68 -6.58 8.16
C ASN A 40 4.74 -7.08 9.17
N SER A 41 5.78 -7.82 8.72
CA SER A 41 6.74 -8.47 9.61
C SER A 41 7.48 -7.51 10.53
N TYR A 42 7.71 -6.25 10.12
CA TYR A 42 8.29 -5.23 10.98
C TYR A 42 7.54 -5.09 12.32
N PHE A 43 6.21 -5.02 12.29
CA PHE A 43 5.41 -4.87 13.51
C PHE A 43 5.42 -6.15 14.35
N VAL A 44 5.43 -7.30 13.69
CA VAL A 44 5.54 -8.62 14.35
C VAL A 44 6.88 -8.75 15.07
N GLU A 45 7.99 -8.38 14.43
CA GLU A 45 9.31 -8.38 15.07
C GLU A 45 9.41 -7.31 16.17
N LEU A 46 8.81 -6.13 15.98
CA LEU A 46 8.83 -5.07 16.99
C LEU A 46 8.18 -5.51 18.32
N LEU A 47 7.04 -6.21 18.25
CA LEU A 47 6.34 -6.72 19.43
C LEU A 47 7.08 -7.84 20.18
N LYS A 48 8.12 -8.44 19.58
CA LYS A 48 8.98 -9.42 20.28
C LYS A 48 10.02 -8.76 21.18
N GLU A 49 10.23 -7.45 21.06
CA GLU A 49 11.20 -6.69 21.86
C GLU A 49 12.58 -7.39 21.88
N GLU A 50 13.07 -7.82 23.04
CA GLU A 50 14.38 -8.48 23.21
C GLU A 50 14.47 -9.89 22.59
N GLU A 51 13.33 -10.51 22.22
CA GLU A 51 13.30 -11.80 21.51
C GLU A 51 13.37 -11.65 19.99
N SER A 52 13.39 -10.41 19.48
CA SER A 52 13.53 -10.13 18.04
C SER A 52 14.88 -10.60 17.51
N GLU A 53 14.85 -11.28 16.36
CA GLU A 53 16.07 -11.60 15.60
C GLU A 53 16.49 -10.48 14.65
N GLY A 54 15.58 -9.54 14.39
CA GLY A 54 15.82 -8.36 13.56
C GLY A 54 16.39 -7.18 14.33
N LEU A 55 17.02 -6.26 13.61
CA LEU A 55 17.44 -4.96 14.12
C LEU A 55 16.22 -4.22 14.71
N GLN A 56 16.37 -3.68 15.91
CA GLN A 56 15.42 -2.75 16.51
C GLN A 56 16.18 -1.51 16.98
N LEU A 57 15.90 -0.36 16.39
CA LEU A 57 16.47 0.89 16.86
C LEU A 57 15.78 1.33 18.15
N SER A 58 16.49 2.14 18.96
CA SER A 58 15.90 2.75 20.17
C SER A 58 14.58 3.48 19.84
N MET A 59 14.54 4.17 18.70
CA MET A 59 13.32 4.85 18.24
C MET A 59 12.16 3.89 17.96
N ASP A 60 12.41 2.73 17.33
CA ASP A 60 11.38 1.73 17.08
C ASP A 60 10.81 1.24 18.42
N LYS A 61 11.68 0.91 19.39
CA LYS A 61 11.28 0.46 20.73
C LYS A 61 10.43 1.48 21.48
N THR A 62 10.78 2.77 21.40
CA THR A 62 10.01 3.83 22.08
C THR A 62 8.56 3.98 21.58
N PHE A 63 8.20 3.44 20.41
CA PHE A 63 6.81 3.45 19.98
C PHE A 63 5.91 2.58 20.86
N LEU A 64 6.46 1.54 21.49
CA LEU A 64 5.71 0.65 22.37
C LEU A 64 5.32 1.30 23.70
N ASP A 65 6.00 2.39 24.07
CA ASP A 65 5.74 3.17 25.28
C ASP A 65 4.59 4.18 25.11
N VAL A 66 4.25 4.51 23.86
CA VAL A 66 3.18 5.46 23.52
C VAL A 66 1.89 4.67 23.23
N PRO A 67 0.85 4.77 24.08
CA PRO A 67 -0.36 3.94 23.94
C PRO A 67 -1.03 4.04 22.57
N GLU A 68 -1.10 5.24 22.00
CA GLU A 68 -1.69 5.49 20.69
C GLU A 68 -0.92 4.76 19.58
N PHE A 69 0.41 4.78 19.64
CA PHE A 69 1.25 4.09 18.65
C PHE A 69 1.17 2.58 18.82
N ARG A 70 1.21 2.11 20.07
CA ARG A 70 1.09 0.69 20.40
C ARG A 70 -0.20 0.09 19.84
N ASN A 71 -1.32 0.79 19.93
CA ASN A 71 -2.59 0.32 19.35
C ASN A 71 -2.49 0.07 17.83
N TYR A 72 -1.81 0.95 17.09
CA TYR A 72 -1.59 0.76 15.66
C TYR A 72 -0.59 -0.37 15.37
N ILE A 73 0.48 -0.49 16.16
CA ILE A 73 1.45 -1.58 16.02
C ILE A 73 0.77 -2.93 16.23
N GLU A 74 -0.03 -3.08 17.29
CA GLU A 74 -0.76 -4.30 17.58
C GLU A 74 -1.81 -4.60 16.50
N LEU A 75 -2.48 -3.58 15.97
CA LEU A 75 -3.39 -3.71 14.83
C LEU A 75 -2.65 -4.25 13.60
N TYR A 76 -1.58 -3.58 13.16
CA TYR A 76 -0.85 -3.92 11.95
C TYR A 76 -0.12 -5.25 12.05
N ALA A 77 0.37 -5.64 13.23
CA ALA A 77 0.95 -6.96 13.45
C ALA A 77 -0.09 -8.08 13.29
N LYS A 78 -1.37 -7.81 13.58
CA LYS A 78 -2.47 -8.78 13.47
C LYS A 78 -3.15 -8.76 12.09
N ASP A 79 -3.18 -7.60 11.45
CA ASP A 79 -3.94 -7.35 10.21
C ASP A 79 -3.04 -6.62 9.19
N GLU A 80 -2.50 -7.41 8.25
CA GLU A 80 -1.63 -6.90 7.18
C GLU A 80 -2.39 -6.04 6.16
N ASP A 81 -3.67 -6.33 5.91
CA ASP A 81 -4.48 -5.56 4.98
C ASP A 81 -4.72 -4.14 5.55
N ALA A 82 -4.99 -4.04 6.85
CA ALA A 82 -5.08 -2.75 7.54
C ALA A 82 -3.77 -1.95 7.42
N PHE A 83 -2.62 -2.61 7.60
CA PHE A 83 -1.32 -1.99 7.38
C PHE A 83 -1.16 -1.46 5.95
N PHE A 84 -1.46 -2.26 4.93
CA PHE A 84 -1.28 -1.84 3.54
C PHE A 84 -2.19 -0.67 3.14
N ILE A 85 -3.45 -0.68 3.61
CA ILE A 85 -4.39 0.42 3.37
C ILE A 85 -3.85 1.72 3.95
N ASP A 86 -3.45 1.70 5.22
CA ASP A 86 -2.95 2.89 5.91
C ASP A 86 -1.58 3.32 5.37
N TYR A 87 -0.69 2.38 5.06
CA TYR A 87 0.61 2.68 4.43
C TYR A 87 0.44 3.39 3.09
N ALA A 88 -0.46 2.92 2.23
CA ALA A 88 -0.70 3.55 0.93
C ALA A 88 -1.23 4.98 1.09
N GLU A 89 -2.17 5.20 2.03
CA GLU A 89 -2.71 6.54 2.32
C GLU A 89 -1.61 7.47 2.86
N SER A 90 -0.83 7.01 3.83
CA SER A 90 0.21 7.79 4.49
C SER A 90 1.41 8.07 3.59
N HIS A 91 1.85 7.09 2.78
CA HIS A 91 2.92 7.26 1.81
C HIS A 91 2.52 8.27 0.73
N LYS A 92 1.26 8.23 0.27
CA LYS A 92 0.74 9.24 -0.65
C LYS A 92 0.81 10.64 -0.04
N LYS A 93 0.27 10.83 1.17
CA LYS A 93 0.34 12.12 1.90
C LYS A 93 1.78 12.62 2.01
N LEU A 94 2.72 11.73 2.38
CA LEU A 94 4.15 12.06 2.48
C LEU A 94 4.73 12.49 1.11
N SER A 95 4.42 11.75 0.05
CA SER A 95 4.95 12.02 -1.29
C SER A 95 4.40 13.31 -1.92
N GLU A 96 3.21 13.74 -1.51
CA GLU A 96 2.54 14.94 -2.00
C GLU A 96 2.73 16.16 -1.06
N LEU A 97 3.60 16.07 -0.05
CA LEU A 97 3.87 17.20 0.85
C LEU A 97 4.41 18.41 0.06
N GLY A 98 3.73 19.54 0.19
CA GLY A 98 4.07 20.78 -0.53
C GLY A 98 3.58 20.83 -1.98
N PHE A 99 2.91 19.78 -2.48
CA PHE A 99 2.25 19.80 -3.77
C PHE A 99 0.85 20.40 -3.64
N THR A 100 0.60 21.49 -4.36
CA THR A 100 -0.75 22.00 -4.58
C THR A 100 -1.19 21.60 -5.98
N PRO A 101 -2.14 20.67 -6.14
CA PRO A 101 -2.69 20.37 -7.45
C PRO A 101 -3.26 21.66 -8.03
N GLU A 102 -2.95 21.97 -9.30
CA GLU A 102 -3.66 23.02 -10.00
C GLU A 102 -5.15 22.72 -9.88
N SER A 103 -5.93 23.69 -9.42
CA SER A 103 -7.38 23.56 -9.44
C SER A 103 -7.75 23.27 -10.88
N SER A 104 -8.16 22.04 -11.18
CA SER A 104 -8.73 21.72 -12.48
C SER A 104 -9.83 22.75 -12.69
N VAL A 105 -9.61 23.68 -13.62
CA VAL A 105 -10.59 24.72 -13.94
C VAL A 105 -11.87 23.98 -14.24
N THR A 106 -12.81 24.03 -13.31
CA THR A 106 -14.12 23.42 -13.47
C THR A 106 -14.74 24.15 -14.64
N LYS A 107 -14.71 23.54 -15.83
CA LYS A 107 -15.56 24.00 -16.93
C LYS A 107 -16.97 24.04 -16.34
N PRO A 108 -17.66 25.19 -16.38
CA PRO A 108 -18.96 25.31 -15.74
C PRO A 108 -19.88 24.29 -16.40
N ILE A 109 -20.27 23.26 -15.64
CA ILE A 109 -21.30 22.33 -16.04
C ILE A 109 -22.60 23.12 -16.01
N ILE A 110 -23.12 23.40 -17.18
CA ILE A 110 -24.47 23.92 -17.34
C ILE A 110 -25.43 22.80 -16.92
N THR A 111 -26.03 23.01 -15.75
CA THR A 111 -27.33 22.52 -15.23
C THR A 111 -27.58 21.01 -15.02
N LEU A 112 -27.68 20.65 -13.72
CA LEU A 112 -28.83 20.00 -13.06
C LEU A 112 -29.40 18.67 -13.59
N GLU A 113 -28.59 17.61 -13.69
CA GLU A 113 -29.13 16.24 -13.62
C GLU A 113 -28.18 15.18 -13.01
N TYR A 114 -27.04 15.59 -12.43
CA TYR A 114 -25.98 14.66 -12.02
C TYR A 114 -25.67 14.75 -10.52
N VAL A 115 -26.68 14.62 -9.67
CA VAL A 115 -26.54 14.47 -8.22
C VAL A 115 -27.35 13.24 -7.80
N HIS A 116 -26.86 12.03 -8.09
CA HIS A 116 -27.29 10.81 -7.37
C HIS A 116 -26.44 9.53 -7.53
N SER A 117 -25.12 9.60 -7.76
CA SER A 117 -24.34 8.35 -7.78
C SER A 117 -22.91 8.50 -7.26
N ARG A 118 -22.77 8.65 -5.95
CA ARG A 118 -21.55 8.26 -5.23
C ARG A 118 -21.90 7.59 -3.89
N GLU A 119 -22.64 6.49 -3.98
CA GLU A 119 -22.46 5.38 -3.03
C GLU A 119 -21.48 4.40 -3.69
N TRP A 120 -20.25 4.37 -3.17
CA TRP A 120 -19.24 3.43 -3.60
C TRP A 120 -19.59 2.04 -3.07
N ASN A 121 -20.30 1.26 -3.88
CA ASN A 121 -20.54 -0.16 -3.62
C ASN A 121 -19.25 -0.97 -3.89
N MET A 122 -18.77 -1.70 -2.88
CA MET A 122 -17.67 -2.70 -2.92
C MET A 122 -17.81 -3.82 -3.97
N ASN A 123 -18.85 -3.81 -4.80
CA ASN A 123 -19.17 -4.86 -5.77
C ASN A 123 -18.56 -4.64 -7.18
N LEU A 124 -17.84 -3.54 -7.41
CA LEU A 124 -17.32 -3.20 -8.74
C LEU A 124 -16.02 -3.97 -9.09
N GLU A 125 -15.16 -4.28 -8.13
CA GLU A 125 -13.92 -5.02 -8.39
C GLU A 125 -14.17 -6.45 -8.89
N ILE A 126 -15.19 -7.12 -8.36
CA ILE A 126 -15.55 -8.50 -8.76
C ILE A 126 -16.10 -8.54 -10.20
N ARG A 127 -16.70 -7.44 -10.71
CA ARG A 127 -17.23 -7.41 -12.08
C ARG A 127 -16.20 -7.03 -13.13
N LEU A 128 -15.24 -6.17 -12.81
CA LEU A 128 -14.19 -5.75 -13.74
C LEU A 128 -13.22 -6.89 -14.08
N SER A 129 -12.97 -7.82 -13.15
CA SER A 129 -12.13 -9.00 -13.42
C SER A 129 -12.77 -9.95 -14.46
N SER A 130 -14.07 -10.23 -14.34
CA SER A 130 -14.78 -11.11 -15.28
C SER A 130 -14.92 -10.52 -16.69
N LEU A 131 -15.15 -9.21 -16.81
CA LEU A 131 -15.24 -8.54 -18.12
C LEU A 131 -13.85 -8.43 -18.79
N GLY A 132 -12.79 -8.18 -18.00
CA GLY A 132 -11.41 -8.15 -18.50
C GLY A 132 -10.95 -9.49 -19.08
N VAL A 133 -11.26 -10.59 -18.39
CA VAL A 133 -10.93 -11.95 -18.88
C VAL A 133 -11.73 -12.30 -20.14
N ALA A 134 -13.02 -11.93 -20.21
CA ALA A 134 -13.86 -12.19 -21.38
C ALA A 134 -13.36 -11.45 -22.64
N ILE A 135 -12.93 -10.20 -22.48
CA ILE A 135 -12.35 -9.40 -23.58
C ILE A 135 -11.05 -10.04 -24.08
N ALA A 136 -10.15 -10.44 -23.17
CA ALA A 136 -8.89 -11.09 -23.55
C ALA A 136 -9.13 -12.42 -24.30
N ALA A 137 -10.06 -13.25 -23.83
CA ALA A 137 -10.41 -14.52 -24.49
C ALA A 137 -10.98 -14.31 -25.90
N ALA A 138 -11.82 -13.29 -26.11
CA ALA A 138 -12.38 -12.96 -27.42
C ALA A 138 -11.29 -12.56 -28.43
N PHE A 139 -10.32 -11.74 -28.03
CA PHE A 139 -9.19 -11.36 -28.89
C PHE A 139 -8.32 -12.57 -29.29
N VAL A 140 -8.07 -13.50 -28.36
CA VAL A 140 -7.33 -14.74 -28.65
C VAL A 140 -8.09 -15.62 -29.63
N ALA A 141 -9.39 -15.81 -29.44
CA ALA A 141 -10.22 -16.62 -30.32
C ALA A 141 -10.30 -16.04 -31.75
N ILE A 142 -10.47 -14.72 -31.89
CA ILE A 142 -10.49 -14.04 -33.19
C ILE A 142 -9.12 -14.16 -33.89
N SER A 143 -8.03 -13.99 -33.15
CA SER A 143 -6.67 -14.17 -33.67
C SER A 143 -6.43 -15.59 -34.19
N PHE A 144 -6.88 -16.59 -33.44
CA PHE A 144 -6.75 -18.00 -33.82
C PHE A 144 -7.55 -18.35 -35.08
N LEU A 145 -8.80 -17.90 -35.18
CA LEU A 145 -9.65 -18.10 -36.35
C LEU A 145 -9.08 -17.42 -37.60
N ASN A 146 -8.57 -16.20 -37.47
CA ASN A 146 -7.90 -15.49 -38.56
C ASN A 146 -6.62 -16.22 -39.03
N ASN A 147 -5.88 -16.83 -38.10
CA ASN A 147 -4.69 -17.62 -38.44
C ASN A 147 -5.06 -18.91 -39.20
N ILE A 148 -6.11 -19.63 -38.78
CA ILE A 148 -6.62 -20.81 -39.52
C ILE A 148 -7.05 -20.40 -40.93
N ARG A 149 -7.81 -19.31 -41.06
CA ARG A 149 -8.28 -18.81 -42.37
C ARG A 149 -7.12 -18.47 -43.30
N LYS A 150 -6.03 -17.92 -42.78
CA LYS A 150 -4.81 -17.64 -43.56
C LYS A 150 -4.10 -18.90 -44.04
N ARG A 151 -4.20 -20.02 -43.32
CA ARG A 151 -3.59 -21.32 -43.69
C ARG A 151 -4.44 -22.14 -44.67
N MET A 152 -5.71 -21.78 -44.87
CA MET A 152 -6.64 -22.45 -45.79
C MET A 152 -6.72 -21.78 -47.18
N LYS A 153 -5.98 -20.69 -47.40
CA LYS A 153 -5.74 -20.09 -48.72
C LYS A 153 -4.31 -20.38 -49.16
#